data_AF-A0A914XU97-F1
#
_entry.id   AF-A0A914XU97-F1
#
_cell.length_a   1.000
_cell.length_b   1.000
_cell.length_c   1.000
_cell.angle_alpha   90.00
_cell.angle_beta   90.00
_cell.angle_gamma   90.00
#
_symmetry.space_group_name_H-M   'P 1'
#
loop_
_entity.id
_entity.type
_entity.pdbx_description
1 polymer ?
#
loop_
_entity_poly.entity_id
_entity_poly.type
_entity_poly.pdbx_seq_one_letter_code
_entity_poly.pdbx_strand_id
1 'polypeptide(L)'
;MEELDSSEKGSGPNCIAAEYLIRTTPDANVEQSQPRGFVRKSPSECDYWNKGANTTTLVHHLKRHKRDFEDYLPMKRRYDEERQNRQEDAAKRNKRQTTLEKKLAALFGATRLPLNFINNLFFREFVTTAQPSFTLPSSRAKVRDLIFELHEETLISVKHHLCGAQKVAIILDLWTQASYKYGYLGVSASFLSPLTKDLKVVLLGVRPLNHPHSAKRIQACADNILDEFGLDQQKISRILTDGASNMLKAYKLDVIENGSGSDDDKDEDGEVIKNALTEHTSHPGDPNLDLSYDEESISQEIESDEVEEVNFSRVFPLRLDCYSHRLMRSLANVVDRDPQTRELRKKVFAMVRKFKSKSTAVQALVARKIKCVLLPASMRWNSFSIVVDRLLDIKKDFLLVCTDEDIETIDDNDWNILESVGNLLRPFKRHTNVLQGDKYPTIDHVLPSLLQLQLNLTKMEYVGLVDLPHRLHADMASRFEKILNPSAYGFDATFFMATFLSPSLALILDDDLMECAKENLKKILTAEMKGAVTVAAIAHSSASELSEEQPSSLVSLFPDLMAMAQAKRSTEGVMRGLSISLQAEKILVAYANDLPSSAHCADSLRFWQ
;
A
#
# COMPACT_ATOMS: atom_id res chain seq x y z
N MET A 1 -2.34 93.34 -29.72
CA MET A 1 -1.50 93.62 -28.54
C MET A 1 -1.62 92.41 -27.65
N GLU A 2 -0.59 91.60 -27.44
CA GLU A 2 0.76 91.55 -28.08
C GLU A 2 0.76 90.49 -29.23
N GLU A 3 1.67 90.36 -30.21
CA GLU A 3 3.09 90.69 -30.44
C GLU A 3 4.16 89.81 -29.74
N LEU A 4 4.84 88.98 -30.58
CA LEU A 4 6.26 88.57 -30.50
C LEU A 4 6.65 87.49 -29.45
N ASP A 5 7.59 86.55 -29.69
CA ASP A 5 8.41 86.25 -30.89
C ASP A 5 8.84 84.76 -31.01
N SER A 6 9.23 84.37 -32.23
CA SER A 6 10.05 83.25 -32.72
C SER A 6 10.49 82.07 -31.81
N SER A 7 10.30 80.83 -32.31
CA SER A 7 11.42 79.95 -32.75
C SER A 7 11.09 78.46 -33.01
N GLU A 8 9.97 78.11 -33.69
CA GLU A 8 9.79 76.73 -34.17
C GLU A 8 10.47 76.46 -35.52
N LYS A 9 11.63 75.79 -35.47
CA LYS A 9 12.30 75.25 -36.67
C LYS A 9 11.60 73.97 -37.16
N GLY A 10 10.76 74.14 -38.18
CA GLY A 10 10.56 73.17 -39.27
C GLY A 10 10.04 71.78 -38.88
N SER A 11 8.72 71.61 -38.92
CA SER A 11 8.06 70.31 -38.99
C SER A 11 8.32 69.61 -40.34
N GLY A 12 9.31 68.73 -40.40
CA GLY A 12 9.43 67.74 -41.47
C GLY A 12 8.41 66.59 -41.29
N PRO A 13 7.91 65.96 -42.37
CA PRO A 13 6.95 64.86 -42.27
C PRO A 13 7.59 63.59 -41.68
N ASN A 14 6.79 62.81 -40.94
CA ASN A 14 7.20 61.53 -40.36
C ASN A 14 7.56 60.49 -41.44
N CYS A 15 8.44 59.54 -41.13
CA CYS A 15 8.75 58.45 -42.06
C CYS A 15 7.53 57.53 -42.27
N ILE A 16 7.06 57.40 -43.52
CA ILE A 16 5.94 56.50 -43.90
C ILE A 16 6.21 55.05 -43.46
N ALA A 17 7.48 54.64 -43.46
CA ALA A 17 7.90 53.31 -43.02
C ALA A 17 7.77 53.09 -41.50
N ALA A 18 7.76 54.17 -40.70
CA ALA A 18 7.43 54.13 -39.27
C ALA A 18 5.92 53.95 -39.07
N GLU A 19 5.08 54.74 -39.76
CA GLU A 19 3.62 54.55 -39.75
C GLU A 19 3.21 53.13 -40.15
N TYR A 20 3.89 52.54 -41.15
CA TYR A 20 3.63 51.16 -41.55
C TYR A 20 3.90 50.16 -40.42
N LEU A 21 5.00 50.30 -39.67
CA LEU A 21 5.30 49.44 -38.52
C LEU A 21 4.32 49.65 -37.37
N ILE A 22 3.93 50.89 -37.10
CA ILE A 22 2.94 51.27 -36.06
C ILE A 22 1.54 50.72 -36.40
N ARG A 23 1.19 50.60 -37.69
CA ARG A 23 -0.09 50.04 -38.15
C ARG A 23 -0.06 48.52 -38.38
N THR A 24 1.12 47.89 -38.43
CA THR A 24 1.27 46.43 -38.64
C THR A 24 1.72 45.67 -37.40
N THR A 25 1.96 46.34 -36.27
CA THR A 25 1.85 45.68 -34.95
C THR A 25 0.42 45.14 -34.78
N PRO A 26 0.25 43.84 -34.45
CA PRO A 26 -0.99 43.12 -34.71
C PRO A 26 -2.07 43.36 -33.63
N ASP A 27 -2.71 44.53 -33.69
CA ASP A 27 -3.95 44.86 -32.95
C ASP A 27 -5.09 45.33 -33.89
N ALA A 28 -4.86 45.31 -35.20
CA ALA A 28 -5.88 45.60 -36.21
C ALA A 28 -6.34 44.31 -36.89
N ASN A 29 -7.56 43.86 -36.58
CA ASN A 29 -8.28 42.86 -37.37
C ASN A 29 -8.55 43.43 -38.78
N VAL A 30 -7.68 43.14 -39.74
CA VAL A 30 -7.89 43.46 -41.16
C VAL A 30 -7.51 42.26 -42.01
N GLU A 31 -8.46 41.80 -42.81
CA GLU A 31 -8.29 40.71 -43.77
C GLU A 31 -7.27 41.04 -44.86
N GLN A 32 -6.78 39.99 -45.53
CA GLN A 32 -5.79 40.04 -46.59
C GLN A 32 -6.14 41.06 -47.67
N SER A 33 -5.45 42.20 -47.68
CA SER A 33 -5.46 43.14 -48.80
C SER A 33 -4.08 43.75 -49.01
N GLN A 34 -3.54 43.64 -50.24
CA GLN A 34 -2.25 44.22 -50.60
C GLN A 34 -2.44 45.71 -50.93
N PRO A 35 -1.77 46.65 -50.24
CA PRO A 35 -1.77 48.04 -50.67
C PRO A 35 -0.78 48.23 -51.83
N ARG A 36 -1.31 48.31 -53.06
CA ARG A 36 -0.54 48.76 -54.23
C ARG A 36 -0.55 50.29 -54.32
N GLY A 37 0.63 50.89 -54.16
CA GLY A 37 0.99 52.20 -54.73
C GLY A 37 0.75 53.44 -53.86
N PHE A 38 1.72 54.37 -53.84
CA PHE A 38 1.61 55.73 -54.42
C PHE A 38 3.01 56.39 -54.45
N VAL A 39 3.14 57.51 -55.18
CA VAL A 39 4.40 58.25 -55.41
C VAL A 39 4.25 59.71 -54.99
N ARG A 40 5.25 60.28 -54.33
CA ARG A 40 5.62 61.71 -54.46
C ARG A 40 7.10 61.94 -54.14
N LYS A 41 7.66 63.03 -54.67
CA LYS A 41 9.08 63.43 -54.55
C LYS A 41 9.18 64.73 -53.74
N SER A 42 10.01 64.76 -52.70
CA SER A 42 10.65 66.00 -52.21
C SER A 42 11.97 65.68 -51.49
N PRO A 43 12.93 66.62 -51.37
CA PRO A 43 14.28 66.33 -50.87
C PRO A 43 14.40 66.04 -49.36
N SER A 44 13.28 66.02 -48.62
CA SER A 44 13.20 65.81 -47.17
C SER A 44 12.43 64.55 -46.77
N GLU A 45 12.00 63.74 -47.74
CA GLU A 45 11.17 62.55 -47.51
C GLU A 45 11.97 61.26 -47.71
N CYS A 46 11.60 60.20 -46.99
CA CYS A 46 12.34 58.96 -46.94
C CYS A 46 11.95 57.99 -48.08
N ASP A 47 12.87 57.75 -49.02
CA ASP A 47 12.74 56.79 -50.13
C ASP A 47 12.91 55.29 -49.73
N TYR A 48 12.73 54.91 -48.45
CA TYR A 48 12.93 53.52 -48.04
C TYR A 48 11.79 52.59 -48.47
N TRP A 49 12.13 51.61 -49.31
CA TRP A 49 11.22 50.57 -49.77
C TRP A 49 11.55 49.22 -49.12
N ASN A 50 10.62 48.65 -48.34
CA ASN A 50 10.80 47.31 -47.78
C ASN A 50 10.61 46.24 -48.87
N LYS A 51 11.66 45.46 -49.15
CA LYS A 51 11.66 44.38 -50.17
C LYS A 51 11.48 42.97 -49.59
N GLY A 52 11.30 42.81 -48.27
CA GLY A 52 11.26 41.51 -47.61
C GLY A 52 10.08 41.35 -46.63
N ALA A 53 9.71 40.10 -46.38
CA ALA A 53 8.67 39.73 -45.42
C ALA A 53 9.06 39.94 -43.95
N ASN A 54 10.33 40.25 -43.67
CA ASN A 54 10.89 40.35 -42.33
C ASN A 54 11.07 41.83 -41.93
N THR A 55 10.65 42.20 -40.72
CA THR A 55 10.77 43.58 -40.22
C THR A 55 12.20 44.02 -39.88
N THR A 56 13.17 43.10 -39.87
CA THR A 56 14.57 43.35 -39.45
C THR A 56 15.27 44.43 -40.28
N THR A 57 15.06 44.42 -41.61
CA THR A 57 15.61 45.42 -42.55
C THR A 57 15.00 46.80 -42.33
N LEU A 58 13.70 46.84 -42.00
CA LEU A 58 12.95 48.05 -41.72
C LEU A 58 13.31 48.66 -40.36
N VAL A 59 13.54 47.83 -39.32
CA VAL A 59 14.07 48.29 -38.02
C VAL A 59 15.49 48.84 -38.15
N HIS A 60 16.34 48.24 -39.00
CA HIS A 60 17.66 48.80 -39.30
C HIS A 60 17.57 50.13 -40.08
N HIS A 61 16.56 50.29 -40.94
CA HIS A 61 16.30 51.56 -41.61
C HIS A 61 15.84 52.64 -40.62
N LEU A 62 14.89 52.34 -39.72
CA LEU A 62 14.37 53.27 -38.71
C LEU A 62 15.46 53.90 -37.85
N LYS A 63 16.55 53.18 -37.55
CA LYS A 63 17.71 53.74 -36.83
C LYS A 63 18.34 54.99 -37.47
N ARG A 64 18.07 55.29 -38.75
CA ARG A 64 18.49 56.53 -39.43
C ARG A 64 17.53 57.71 -39.18
N HIS A 65 16.32 57.44 -38.70
CA HIS A 65 15.29 58.42 -38.35
C HIS A 65 15.12 58.48 -36.83
N LYS A 66 15.92 59.34 -36.19
CA LYS A 66 16.09 59.34 -34.73
C LYS A 66 14.76 59.42 -33.95
N ARG A 67 13.87 60.36 -34.34
CA ARG A 67 12.56 60.56 -33.71
C ARG A 67 11.64 59.33 -33.87
N ASP A 68 11.47 58.86 -35.10
CA ASP A 68 10.64 57.68 -35.41
C ASP A 68 11.16 56.40 -34.71
N PHE A 69 12.48 56.28 -34.51
CA PHE A 69 13.07 55.17 -33.76
C PHE A 69 12.87 55.30 -32.24
N GLU A 70 12.93 56.52 -31.70
CA GLU A 70 12.63 56.80 -30.29
C GLU A 70 11.15 56.49 -29.95
N ASP A 71 10.21 56.79 -30.84
CA ASP A 71 8.78 56.44 -30.71
C ASP A 71 8.51 54.93 -30.88
N TYR A 72 9.29 54.23 -31.71
CA TYR A 72 9.21 52.77 -31.90
C TYR A 72 9.67 51.97 -30.68
N LEU A 73 10.66 52.45 -29.90
CA LEU A 73 11.26 51.70 -28.79
C LEU A 73 10.27 51.35 -27.64
N PRO A 74 9.38 52.23 -27.18
CA PRO A 74 8.29 51.88 -26.25
C PRO A 74 7.31 50.85 -26.81
N MET A 75 6.90 50.97 -28.08
CA MET A 75 5.98 50.00 -28.71
C MET A 75 6.61 48.61 -28.82
N LYS A 76 7.88 48.55 -29.24
CA LYS A 76 8.62 47.29 -29.30
C LYS A 76 8.68 46.59 -27.94
N ARG A 77 8.98 47.34 -26.86
CA ARG A 77 9.01 46.77 -25.49
C ARG A 77 7.67 46.16 -25.09
N ARG A 78 6.56 46.86 -25.28
CA ARG A 78 5.21 46.32 -25.00
C ARG A 78 4.93 45.03 -25.81
N TYR A 79 5.26 45.04 -27.11
CA TYR A 79 5.06 43.87 -27.96
C TYR A 79 5.90 42.65 -27.52
N ASP A 80 7.17 42.87 -27.16
CA ASP A 80 8.07 41.82 -26.66
C ASP A 80 7.60 41.30 -25.27
N GLU A 81 7.17 42.19 -24.36
CA GLU A 81 6.59 41.86 -23.05
C GLU A 81 5.30 41.04 -23.17
N GLU A 82 4.34 41.47 -24.01
CA GLU A 82 3.12 40.72 -24.26
C GLU A 82 3.39 39.36 -24.92
N ARG A 83 4.34 39.30 -25.85
CA ARG A 83 4.75 38.04 -26.49
C ARG A 83 5.31 37.08 -25.47
N GLN A 84 6.13 37.56 -24.52
CA GLN A 84 6.64 36.75 -23.42
C GLN A 84 5.50 36.26 -22.51
N ASN A 85 4.59 37.14 -22.09
CA ASN A 85 3.40 36.77 -21.30
C ASN A 85 2.55 35.69 -22.00
N ARG A 86 2.29 35.84 -23.30
CA ARG A 86 1.57 34.84 -24.12
C ARG A 86 2.28 33.47 -24.14
N GLN A 87 3.62 33.45 -24.18
CA GLN A 87 4.40 32.20 -24.10
C GLN A 87 4.34 31.56 -22.71
N GLU A 88 4.48 32.36 -21.65
CA GLU A 88 4.37 31.87 -20.27
C GLU A 88 2.99 31.30 -19.96
N ASP A 89 1.92 31.95 -20.42
CA ASP A 89 0.55 31.47 -20.21
C ASP A 89 0.22 30.21 -21.02
N ALA A 90 0.79 30.07 -22.23
CA ALA A 90 0.74 28.82 -22.98
C ALA A 90 1.47 27.68 -22.25
N ALA A 91 2.65 27.95 -21.66
CA ALA A 91 3.39 26.97 -20.87
C ALA A 91 2.64 26.58 -19.57
N LYS A 92 2.06 27.54 -18.85
CA LYS A 92 1.20 27.30 -17.67
C LYS A 92 -0.01 26.45 -18.03
N ARG A 93 -0.68 26.73 -19.17
CA ARG A 93 -1.81 25.94 -19.67
C ARG A 93 -1.41 24.50 -20.00
N ASN A 94 -0.28 24.31 -20.68
CA ASN A 94 0.25 22.97 -21.01
C ASN A 94 0.57 22.17 -19.73
N LYS A 95 1.32 22.76 -18.77
CA LYS A 95 1.59 22.12 -17.48
C LYS A 95 0.31 21.72 -16.73
N ARG A 96 -0.74 22.55 -16.79
CA ARG A 96 -2.05 22.24 -16.20
C ARG A 96 -2.78 21.10 -16.93
N GLN A 97 -2.73 21.07 -18.26
CA GLN A 97 -3.25 19.98 -19.08
C GLN A 97 -2.61 18.64 -18.69
N THR A 98 -1.27 18.54 -18.71
CA THR A 98 -0.54 17.32 -18.30
C THR A 98 -0.86 16.90 -16.87
N THR A 99 -1.00 17.87 -15.94
CA THR A 99 -1.35 17.58 -14.54
C THR A 99 -2.74 16.94 -14.43
N LEU A 100 -3.72 17.44 -15.19
CA LEU A 100 -5.07 16.89 -15.22
C LEU A 100 -5.13 15.55 -15.95
N GLU A 101 -4.35 15.35 -17.01
CA GLU A 101 -4.19 14.07 -17.69
C GLU A 101 -3.63 12.99 -16.76
N LYS A 102 -2.61 13.31 -15.94
CA LYS A 102 -2.10 12.38 -14.91
C LYS A 102 -3.13 12.06 -13.83
N LYS A 103 -3.94 13.03 -13.40
CA LYS A 103 -5.05 12.77 -12.46
C LYS A 103 -6.18 11.94 -13.09
N LEU A 104 -6.44 12.11 -14.38
CA LEU A 104 -7.37 11.29 -15.15
C LEU A 104 -6.85 9.86 -15.30
N ALA A 105 -5.56 9.68 -15.63
CA ALA A 105 -4.90 8.37 -15.67
C ALA A 105 -4.98 7.67 -14.31
N ALA A 106 -4.71 8.38 -13.20
CA ALA A 106 -4.87 7.84 -11.85
C ALA A 106 -6.34 7.46 -11.56
N LEU A 107 -7.33 8.26 -11.98
CA LEU A 107 -8.75 7.93 -11.83
C LEU A 107 -9.11 6.60 -12.53
N PHE A 108 -8.64 6.38 -13.76
CA PHE A 108 -8.93 5.14 -14.48
C PHE A 108 -8.08 3.95 -14.03
N GLY A 109 -6.81 4.17 -13.67
CA GLY A 109 -5.88 3.11 -13.27
C GLY A 109 -6.06 2.63 -11.84
N ALA A 110 -6.45 3.51 -10.90
CA ALA A 110 -6.62 3.19 -9.48
C ALA A 110 -8.08 2.92 -9.08
N THR A 111 -9.04 2.93 -10.01
CA THR A 111 -10.44 2.60 -9.74
C THR A 111 -11.00 1.57 -10.72
N ARG A 112 -12.16 1.00 -10.41
CA ARG A 112 -12.83 0.01 -11.27
C ARG A 112 -13.67 0.65 -12.39
N LEU A 113 -13.27 1.82 -12.88
CA LEU A 113 -13.97 2.50 -13.98
C LEU A 113 -13.54 1.93 -15.33
N PRO A 114 -14.49 1.45 -16.17
CA PRO A 114 -14.14 0.99 -17.51
C PRO A 114 -13.68 2.17 -18.37
N LEU A 115 -12.64 1.99 -19.20
CA LEU A 115 -12.10 3.06 -20.06
C LEU A 115 -13.15 3.74 -20.95
N ASN A 116 -14.26 3.07 -21.28
CA ASN A 116 -15.36 3.66 -22.05
C ASN A 116 -16.12 4.77 -21.29
N PHE A 117 -15.95 4.90 -19.97
CA PHE A 117 -16.54 5.98 -19.17
C PHE A 117 -16.07 7.38 -19.62
N ILE A 118 -14.91 7.50 -20.29
CA ILE A 118 -14.45 8.76 -20.93
C ILE A 118 -15.43 9.32 -21.99
N ASN A 119 -16.29 8.45 -22.53
CA ASN A 119 -17.29 8.77 -23.54
C ASN A 119 -18.68 9.05 -22.93
N ASN A 120 -18.85 8.97 -21.60
CA ASN A 120 -20.12 9.26 -20.95
C ASN A 120 -20.45 10.76 -21.10
N LEU A 121 -21.58 11.08 -21.73
CA LEU A 121 -21.96 12.46 -22.07
C LEU A 121 -21.99 13.38 -20.84
N PHE A 122 -22.66 12.96 -19.76
CA PHE A 122 -22.76 13.73 -18.52
C PHE A 122 -21.40 13.92 -17.82
N PHE A 123 -20.50 12.93 -17.89
CA PHE A 123 -19.13 13.10 -17.38
C PHE A 123 -18.35 14.13 -18.20
N ARG A 124 -18.47 14.12 -19.53
CA ARG A 124 -17.82 15.11 -20.40
C ARG A 124 -18.37 16.52 -20.14
N GLU A 125 -19.70 16.66 -20.06
CA GLU A 125 -20.38 17.92 -19.74
C GLU A 125 -19.95 18.46 -18.36
N PHE A 126 -19.94 17.62 -17.33
CA PHE A 126 -19.45 17.96 -15.99
C PHE A 126 -18.00 18.45 -16.01
N VAL A 127 -17.09 17.73 -16.68
CA VAL A 127 -15.68 18.13 -16.76
C VAL A 127 -15.50 19.43 -17.54
N THR A 128 -16.19 19.60 -18.68
CA THR A 128 -16.14 20.85 -19.46
C THR A 128 -16.69 22.03 -18.67
N THR A 129 -17.72 21.83 -17.85
CA THR A 129 -18.31 22.87 -17.00
C THR A 129 -17.41 23.23 -15.83
N ALA A 130 -16.87 22.23 -15.12
CA ALA A 130 -16.01 22.42 -13.96
C ALA A 130 -14.59 22.88 -14.33
N GLN A 131 -14.12 22.54 -15.54
CA GLN A 131 -12.81 22.93 -16.04
C GLN A 131 -12.81 23.16 -17.57
N PRO A 132 -13.31 24.31 -18.05
CA PRO A 132 -13.39 24.61 -19.49
C PRO A 132 -12.03 24.63 -20.22
N SER A 133 -10.94 24.87 -19.49
CA SER A 133 -9.59 24.91 -20.09
C SER A 133 -8.93 23.54 -20.30
N PHE A 134 -9.55 22.46 -19.80
CA PHE A 134 -9.01 21.10 -19.93
C PHE A 134 -9.55 20.41 -21.17
N THR A 135 -8.64 20.01 -22.06
CA THR A 135 -9.01 19.22 -23.25
C THR A 135 -9.12 17.75 -22.84
N LEU A 136 -10.32 17.31 -22.49
CA LEU A 136 -10.57 15.93 -22.08
C LEU A 136 -10.33 14.95 -23.26
N PRO A 137 -9.49 13.90 -23.09
CA PRO A 137 -9.20 12.93 -24.14
C PRO A 137 -10.46 12.40 -24.85
N SER A 138 -10.38 12.28 -26.17
CA SER A 138 -11.47 11.84 -27.05
C SER A 138 -11.48 10.34 -27.33
N SER A 139 -10.45 9.60 -26.91
CA SER A 139 -10.30 8.17 -27.20
C SER A 139 -9.85 7.34 -26.00
N ARG A 140 -10.34 6.10 -25.95
CA ARG A 140 -9.92 5.09 -24.97
C ARG A 140 -8.42 4.75 -25.09
N ALA A 141 -7.87 4.86 -26.31
CA ALA A 141 -6.45 4.65 -26.57
C ALA A 141 -5.61 5.68 -25.81
N LYS A 142 -5.84 6.98 -25.97
CA LYS A 142 -5.04 8.00 -25.27
C LYS A 142 -5.18 7.90 -23.74
N VAL A 143 -6.34 7.54 -23.20
CA VAL A 143 -6.49 7.28 -21.76
C VAL A 143 -5.63 6.10 -21.31
N ARG A 144 -5.64 4.99 -22.06
CA ARG A 144 -4.78 3.83 -21.78
C ARG A 144 -3.29 4.20 -21.86
N ASP A 145 -2.90 4.98 -22.87
CA ASP A 145 -1.50 5.37 -23.06
C ASP A 145 -1.04 6.29 -21.90
N LEU A 146 -1.88 7.21 -21.43
CA LEU A 146 -1.64 8.00 -20.21
C LEU A 146 -1.54 7.14 -18.93
N ILE A 147 -2.26 6.01 -18.85
CA ILE A 147 -2.12 5.05 -17.74
C ILE A 147 -0.78 4.33 -17.80
N PHE A 148 -0.29 3.96 -18.99
CA PHE A 148 1.05 3.40 -19.15
C PHE A 148 2.15 4.42 -18.82
N GLU A 149 2.04 5.66 -19.31
CA GLU A 149 2.95 6.76 -18.94
C GLU A 149 3.03 6.94 -17.41
N LEU A 150 1.88 6.93 -16.71
CA LEU A 150 1.82 7.01 -15.25
C LEU A 150 2.37 5.74 -14.55
N HIS A 151 2.19 4.56 -15.15
CA HIS A 151 2.73 3.31 -14.63
C HIS A 151 4.27 3.32 -14.65
N GLU A 152 4.90 3.71 -15.76
CA GLU A 152 6.36 3.80 -15.87
C GLU A 152 6.95 4.80 -14.87
N GLU A 153 6.34 5.99 -14.73
CA GLU A 153 6.76 6.97 -13.70
C GLU A 153 6.66 6.40 -12.29
N THR A 154 5.59 5.65 -12.00
CA THR A 154 5.37 5.01 -10.70
C THR A 154 6.38 3.88 -10.48
N LEU A 155 6.66 3.07 -11.50
CA LEU A 155 7.62 1.96 -11.45
C LEU A 155 9.03 2.47 -11.13
N ILE A 156 9.47 3.54 -11.79
CA ILE A 156 10.76 4.20 -11.51
C ILE A 156 10.81 4.70 -10.06
N SER A 157 9.75 5.37 -9.58
CA SER A 157 9.66 5.85 -8.20
C SER A 157 9.70 4.71 -7.16
N VAL A 158 9.00 3.60 -7.42
CA VAL A 158 8.99 2.42 -6.55
C VAL A 158 10.37 1.76 -6.50
N LYS A 159 11.02 1.54 -7.66
CA LYS A 159 12.39 1.00 -7.71
C LYS A 159 13.38 1.89 -6.96
N HIS A 160 13.27 3.22 -7.08
CA HIS A 160 14.11 4.14 -6.32
C HIS A 160 13.88 4.04 -4.80
N HIS A 161 12.62 3.95 -4.34
CA HIS A 161 12.30 3.79 -2.92
C HIS A 161 12.81 2.45 -2.35
N LEU A 162 12.65 1.35 -3.10
CA LEU A 162 13.18 0.03 -2.74
C LEU A 162 14.71 0.00 -2.76
N CYS A 163 15.34 0.74 -3.68
CA CYS A 163 16.79 0.89 -3.74
C CYS A 163 17.34 1.55 -2.46
N GLY A 164 16.68 2.59 -1.94
CA GLY A 164 17.08 3.26 -0.69
C GLY A 164 16.62 2.57 0.60
N ALA A 165 15.75 1.56 0.54
CA ALA A 165 15.31 0.81 1.71
C ALA A 165 16.43 -0.10 2.25
N GLN A 166 16.66 -0.06 3.57
CA GLN A 166 17.68 -0.88 4.25
C GLN A 166 17.32 -2.38 4.22
N LYS A 167 16.05 -2.68 4.51
CA LYS A 167 15.47 -4.03 4.51
C LYS A 167 14.03 -3.96 4.00
N VAL A 168 13.58 -5.06 3.39
CA VAL A 168 12.25 -5.21 2.81
C VAL A 168 11.64 -6.53 3.28
N ALA A 169 10.39 -6.51 3.76
CA ALA A 169 9.61 -7.72 3.98
C ALA A 169 8.73 -7.97 2.74
N ILE A 170 8.78 -9.18 2.19
CA ILE A 170 7.93 -9.60 1.08
C ILE A 170 6.64 -10.20 1.63
N ILE A 171 5.51 -9.94 0.97
CA ILE A 171 4.20 -10.50 1.29
C ILE A 171 3.69 -11.19 0.04
N LEU A 172 3.36 -12.48 0.18
CA LEU A 172 2.83 -13.32 -0.90
C LEU A 172 1.38 -13.72 -0.61
N ASP A 173 0.50 -13.44 -1.56
CA ASP A 173 -0.90 -13.86 -1.54
C ASP A 173 -1.19 -14.69 -2.80
N LEU A 174 -1.66 -15.92 -2.64
CA LEU A 174 -1.97 -16.85 -3.72
C LEU A 174 -3.46 -17.20 -3.68
N TRP A 175 -4.23 -16.63 -4.60
CA TRP A 175 -5.67 -16.91 -4.71
C TRP A 175 -6.00 -17.62 -6.02
N THR A 176 -7.08 -18.42 -6.00
CA THR A 176 -7.65 -19.02 -7.20
C THR A 176 -8.96 -18.31 -7.53
N GLN A 177 -9.09 -17.76 -8.74
CA GLN A 177 -10.30 -17.08 -9.16
C GLN A 177 -11.42 -18.10 -9.43
N ALA A 178 -12.44 -18.10 -8.56
CA ALA A 178 -13.49 -19.12 -8.53
C ALA A 178 -14.18 -19.39 -9.89
N SER A 179 -14.43 -18.36 -10.70
CA SER A 179 -15.12 -18.49 -11.99
C SER A 179 -14.32 -19.17 -13.10
N TYR A 180 -12.98 -19.09 -13.05
CA TYR A 180 -12.09 -19.61 -14.10
C TYR A 180 -11.14 -20.70 -13.61
N LYS A 181 -11.16 -21.03 -12.30
CA LYS A 181 -10.23 -21.95 -11.63
C LYS A 181 -8.76 -21.64 -11.94
N TYR A 182 -8.44 -20.35 -11.99
CA TYR A 182 -7.15 -19.85 -12.44
C TYR A 182 -6.41 -19.16 -11.28
N GLY A 183 -5.16 -19.56 -11.05
CA GLY A 183 -4.33 -19.06 -9.96
C GLY A 183 -3.71 -17.70 -10.27
N TYR A 184 -3.55 -16.88 -9.24
CA TYR A 184 -2.80 -15.63 -9.29
C TYR A 184 -1.93 -15.49 -8.05
N LEU A 185 -0.64 -15.20 -8.24
CA LEU A 185 0.29 -14.85 -7.18
C LEU A 185 0.44 -13.33 -7.15
N GLY A 186 0.05 -12.70 -6.06
CA GLY A 186 0.37 -11.31 -5.73
C GLY A 186 1.63 -11.25 -4.88
N VAL A 187 2.55 -10.36 -5.25
CA VAL A 187 3.80 -10.10 -4.52
C VAL A 187 3.85 -8.63 -4.14
N SER A 188 3.94 -8.35 -2.83
CA SER A 188 4.06 -6.99 -2.30
C SER A 188 5.33 -6.83 -1.45
N ALA A 189 5.90 -5.64 -1.45
CA ALA A 189 7.01 -5.25 -0.61
C ALA A 189 6.53 -4.31 0.51
N SER A 190 6.93 -4.59 1.75
CA SER A 190 6.69 -3.78 2.94
C SER A 190 8.03 -3.29 3.50
N PHE A 191 8.20 -1.98 3.61
CA PHE A 191 9.47 -1.36 4.01
C PHE A 191 9.29 0.02 4.64
N LEU A 192 10.27 0.45 5.45
CA LEU A 192 10.34 1.82 5.95
C LEU A 192 10.91 2.74 4.87
N SER A 193 10.16 3.76 4.45
CA SER A 193 10.61 4.68 3.42
C SER A 193 11.81 5.51 3.89
N PRO A 194 12.95 5.50 3.17
CA PRO A 194 14.12 6.30 3.56
C PRO A 194 13.86 7.80 3.48
N LEU A 195 12.97 8.22 2.57
CA LEU A 195 12.61 9.61 2.30
C LEU A 195 11.56 10.15 3.27
N THR A 196 10.47 9.42 3.45
CA THR A 196 9.28 9.88 4.19
C THR A 196 9.19 9.36 5.63
N LYS A 197 10.08 8.43 6.02
CA LYS A 197 10.17 7.82 7.36
C LYS A 197 8.88 7.13 7.86
N ASP A 198 7.97 6.81 6.94
CA ASP A 198 6.75 6.06 7.19
C ASP A 198 6.79 4.67 6.55
N LEU A 199 5.93 3.77 7.03
CA LEU A 199 5.75 2.44 6.45
C LEU A 199 5.13 2.57 5.06
N LYS A 200 5.70 1.87 4.07
CA LYS A 200 5.14 1.70 2.73
C LYS A 200 4.91 0.22 2.46
N VAL A 201 3.70 -0.11 2.02
CA VAL A 201 3.38 -1.37 1.38
C VAL A 201 3.09 -1.09 -0.09
N VAL A 202 3.77 -1.81 -0.99
CA VAL A 202 3.67 -1.62 -2.44
C VAL A 202 3.50 -2.97 -3.12
N LEU A 203 2.43 -3.13 -3.91
CA LEU A 203 2.23 -4.27 -4.78
C LEU A 203 3.25 -4.21 -5.94
N LEU A 204 4.20 -5.15 -5.99
CA LEU A 204 5.20 -5.24 -7.04
C LEU A 204 4.61 -5.85 -8.31
N GLY A 205 3.79 -6.89 -8.15
CA GLY A 205 3.16 -7.56 -9.27
C GLY A 205 2.04 -8.50 -8.85
N VAL A 206 1.11 -8.71 -9.78
CA VAL A 206 0.22 -9.87 -9.80
C VAL A 206 0.57 -10.65 -11.07
N ARG A 207 0.83 -11.94 -10.92
CA ARG A 207 1.14 -12.83 -12.04
C ARG A 207 0.21 -14.04 -12.08
N PRO A 208 -0.22 -14.47 -13.28
CA PRO A 208 -0.98 -15.71 -13.43
C PRO A 208 -0.11 -16.91 -13.07
N LEU A 209 -0.64 -17.85 -12.28
CA LEU A 209 0.03 -19.09 -11.91
C LEU A 209 -0.79 -20.29 -12.40
N ASN A 210 -0.22 -21.07 -13.32
CA ASN A 210 -0.88 -22.25 -13.88
C ASN A 210 -0.78 -23.45 -12.92
N HIS A 211 -1.86 -24.24 -12.83
CA HIS A 211 -1.85 -25.50 -12.09
C HIS A 211 -0.82 -26.52 -12.64
N PRO A 212 -0.29 -27.43 -11.79
CA PRO A 212 -0.32 -27.37 -10.32
C PRO A 212 0.46 -26.16 -9.76
N HIS A 213 -0.02 -25.60 -8.65
CA HIS A 213 0.66 -24.54 -7.89
C HIS A 213 1.76 -25.13 -6.99
N SER A 214 2.75 -25.80 -7.58
CA SER A 214 3.84 -26.42 -6.80
C SER A 214 4.78 -25.36 -6.20
N ALA A 215 5.43 -25.71 -5.09
CA ALA A 215 6.37 -24.83 -4.39
C ALA A 215 7.40 -24.16 -5.31
N LYS A 216 8.09 -24.95 -6.15
CA LYS A 216 9.06 -24.47 -7.15
C LYS A 216 8.49 -23.45 -8.14
N ARG A 217 7.21 -23.56 -8.50
CA ARG A 217 6.53 -22.60 -9.40
C ARG A 217 6.14 -21.31 -8.67
N ILE A 218 5.76 -21.42 -7.39
CA ILE A 218 5.48 -20.25 -6.53
C ILE A 218 6.78 -19.45 -6.34
N GLN A 219 7.87 -20.12 -5.94
CA GLN A 219 9.22 -19.55 -5.84
C GLN A 219 9.61 -18.83 -7.12
N ALA A 220 9.75 -19.57 -8.23
CA ALA A 220 10.16 -18.98 -9.51
C ALA A 220 9.26 -17.83 -9.97
N CYS A 221 7.95 -17.87 -9.70
CA CYS A 221 7.06 -16.76 -10.03
C CYS A 221 7.29 -15.51 -9.16
N ALA A 222 7.62 -15.68 -7.87
CA ALA A 222 7.97 -14.57 -6.99
C ALA A 222 9.37 -14.03 -7.31
N ASP A 223 10.36 -14.91 -7.49
CA ASP A 223 11.75 -14.57 -7.75
C ASP A 223 11.87 -13.71 -9.02
N ASN A 224 11.20 -14.12 -10.11
CA ASN A 224 11.09 -13.30 -11.33
C ASN A 224 10.56 -11.87 -11.06
N ILE A 225 9.59 -11.70 -10.15
CA ILE A 225 9.06 -10.37 -9.78
C ILE A 225 10.06 -9.62 -8.89
N LEU A 226 10.83 -10.29 -8.04
CA LEU A 226 11.86 -9.66 -7.20
C LEU A 226 13.03 -9.17 -8.07
N ASP A 227 13.45 -9.97 -9.05
CA ASP A 227 14.48 -9.65 -10.04
C ASP A 227 14.08 -8.44 -10.90
N GLU A 228 12.82 -8.37 -11.35
CA GLU A 228 12.28 -7.19 -12.06
C GLU A 228 12.49 -5.88 -11.29
N PHE A 229 12.54 -5.92 -9.95
CA PHE A 229 12.71 -4.76 -9.06
C PHE A 229 14.11 -4.64 -8.45
N GLY A 230 15.04 -5.56 -8.74
CA GLY A 230 16.40 -5.58 -8.18
C GLY A 230 16.42 -5.81 -6.66
N LEU A 231 15.61 -6.77 -6.18
CA LEU A 231 15.49 -7.12 -4.76
C LEU A 231 16.27 -8.39 -4.41
N ASP A 232 17.57 -8.24 -4.19
CA ASP A 232 18.44 -9.34 -3.77
C ASP A 232 18.04 -9.93 -2.40
N GLN A 233 18.35 -11.22 -2.21
CA GLN A 233 18.07 -11.96 -0.95
C GLN A 233 18.62 -11.25 0.30
N GLN A 234 19.74 -10.51 0.20
CA GLN A 234 20.32 -9.77 1.33
C GLN A 234 19.45 -8.59 1.81
N LYS A 235 18.60 -8.02 0.93
CA LYS A 235 17.63 -6.98 1.30
C LYS A 235 16.36 -7.55 1.91
N ILE A 236 16.01 -8.78 1.56
CA ILE A 236 14.80 -9.44 2.07
C ILE A 236 15.04 -9.79 3.53
N SER A 237 14.34 -9.14 4.45
CA SER A 237 14.37 -9.50 5.87
C SER A 237 13.45 -10.67 6.18
N ARG A 238 12.28 -10.73 5.52
CA ARG A 238 11.25 -11.75 5.73
C ARG A 238 10.36 -11.96 4.51
N ILE A 239 9.68 -13.10 4.47
CA ILE A 239 8.66 -13.48 3.52
C ILE A 239 7.41 -13.93 4.31
N LEU A 240 6.35 -13.12 4.25
CA LEU A 240 5.04 -13.41 4.86
C LEU A 240 4.19 -14.19 3.86
N THR A 241 3.70 -15.36 4.27
CA THR A 241 2.87 -16.24 3.42
C THR A 241 1.71 -16.82 4.22
N ASP A 242 0.68 -17.33 3.55
CA ASP A 242 -0.33 -18.14 4.23
C ASP A 242 0.21 -19.53 4.66
N GLY A 243 -0.63 -20.29 5.36
CA GLY A 243 -0.29 -21.62 5.86
C GLY A 243 -0.65 -22.78 4.93
N ALA A 244 -0.88 -22.53 3.63
CA ALA A 244 -1.11 -23.60 2.66
C ALA A 244 0.18 -24.40 2.43
N SER A 245 0.07 -25.70 2.21
CA SER A 245 1.24 -26.59 2.11
C SER A 245 2.23 -26.24 1.01
N ASN A 246 1.75 -25.76 -0.15
CA ASN A 246 2.64 -25.34 -1.23
C ASN A 246 3.32 -23.99 -0.94
N MET A 247 2.70 -23.10 -0.18
CA MET A 247 3.33 -21.85 0.31
C MET A 247 4.35 -22.16 1.41
N LEU A 248 4.06 -23.13 2.29
CA LEU A 248 5.01 -23.69 3.25
C LEU A 248 6.20 -24.32 2.51
N LYS A 249 5.98 -25.31 1.63
CA LYS A 249 7.05 -25.96 0.85
C LYS A 249 7.88 -24.98 -0.01
N ALA A 250 7.34 -23.80 -0.35
CA ALA A 250 8.05 -22.76 -1.10
C ALA A 250 8.99 -21.88 -0.25
N TYR A 251 8.72 -21.70 1.04
CA TYR A 251 9.46 -20.72 1.87
C TYR A 251 9.78 -21.18 3.29
N LYS A 252 9.37 -22.39 3.67
CA LYS A 252 9.83 -23.03 4.89
C LYS A 252 11.32 -23.26 4.70
N LEU A 253 12.11 -22.62 5.57
CA LEU A 253 13.48 -23.04 5.80
C LEU A 253 13.43 -24.43 6.43
N ASP A 254 13.42 -25.45 5.59
CA ASP A 254 14.15 -26.65 5.95
C ASP A 254 15.63 -26.23 6.01
N VAL A 255 16.37 -26.68 7.03
CA VAL A 255 17.81 -26.47 7.10
C VAL A 255 18.40 -27.32 5.96
N ILE A 256 18.74 -26.67 4.86
CA ILE A 256 19.33 -27.36 3.71
C ILE A 256 20.79 -27.64 4.04
N GLU A 257 21.07 -28.84 4.53
CA GLU A 257 22.33 -29.49 4.21
C GLU A 257 22.25 -29.98 2.76
N ASN A 258 23.04 -29.34 1.88
CA ASN A 258 23.40 -29.92 0.59
C ASN A 258 24.68 -30.76 0.82
N GLY A 259 24.86 -31.96 0.27
CA GLY A 259 24.01 -32.74 -0.63
C GLY A 259 24.87 -33.72 -1.45
N SER A 260 24.27 -34.27 -2.53
CA SER A 260 24.87 -35.15 -3.56
C SER A 260 25.11 -36.62 -3.17
N GLY A 261 24.76 -37.55 -4.08
CA GLY A 261 25.55 -38.79 -4.21
C GLY A 261 24.88 -40.16 -4.31
N SER A 262 23.67 -40.34 -4.88
CA SER A 262 23.41 -41.52 -5.74
C SER A 262 22.14 -41.35 -6.57
N ASP A 263 22.26 -41.54 -7.88
CA ASP A 263 21.16 -42.07 -8.69
C ASP A 263 20.93 -43.53 -8.29
N ASP A 264 19.67 -43.95 -8.14
CA ASP A 264 19.24 -45.30 -8.52
C ASP A 264 17.69 -45.32 -8.59
N ASP A 265 17.18 -45.13 -9.81
CA ASP A 265 15.81 -45.50 -10.16
C ASP A 265 15.64 -47.02 -9.97
N LYS A 266 14.81 -47.44 -9.01
CA LYS A 266 14.23 -48.78 -8.97
C LYS A 266 12.75 -48.74 -8.60
N ASP A 267 11.94 -48.52 -9.61
CA ASP A 267 10.64 -49.18 -9.72
C ASP A 267 10.89 -50.71 -9.72
N GLU A 268 10.40 -51.43 -8.71
CA GLU A 268 10.21 -52.89 -8.77
C GLU A 268 8.92 -53.31 -8.04
N ASP A 269 7.84 -53.30 -8.84
CA ASP A 269 6.71 -54.25 -8.90
C ASP A 269 6.28 -55.14 -7.71
N GLY A 270 4.95 -55.25 -7.58
CA GLY A 270 4.25 -56.49 -7.15
C GLY A 270 3.70 -56.50 -5.72
N GLU A 271 2.48 -57.00 -5.44
CA GLU A 271 1.46 -57.59 -6.32
C GLU A 271 0.02 -57.44 -5.75
N VAL A 272 -0.91 -57.20 -6.66
CA VAL A 272 -2.23 -57.89 -6.80
C VAL A 272 -3.02 -58.27 -5.53
N ILE A 273 -4.17 -57.60 -5.36
CA ILE A 273 -5.47 -58.29 -5.49
C ILE A 273 -6.38 -57.49 -6.43
N LYS A 274 -6.67 -58.05 -7.62
CA LYS A 274 -7.83 -57.64 -8.43
C LYS A 274 -9.03 -58.46 -7.97
N ASN A 275 -10.19 -57.83 -7.80
CA ASN A 275 -11.44 -58.46 -8.20
C ASN A 275 -12.45 -57.45 -8.77
N ALA A 276 -12.76 -57.72 -10.03
CA ALA A 276 -13.94 -57.38 -10.81
C ALA A 276 -15.28 -57.67 -10.06
N LEU A 277 -16.47 -57.16 -10.44
CA LEU A 277 -16.91 -56.31 -11.57
C LEU A 277 -18.31 -55.73 -11.26
N THR A 278 -18.68 -54.61 -11.90
CA THR A 278 -20.04 -54.14 -12.29
C THR A 278 -21.27 -54.28 -11.36
N GLU A 279 -22.00 -53.17 -11.21
CA GLU A 279 -23.28 -53.01 -11.92
C GLU A 279 -23.65 -51.53 -12.14
N HIS A 280 -24.27 -51.21 -13.29
CA HIS A 280 -24.79 -49.88 -13.62
C HIS A 280 -26.29 -49.80 -13.32
N THR A 281 -26.72 -48.75 -12.62
CA THR A 281 -28.06 -48.18 -12.82
C THR A 281 -27.96 -46.66 -12.91
N SER A 282 -28.84 -46.06 -13.73
CA SER A 282 -28.78 -44.66 -14.13
C SER A 282 -30.10 -43.96 -13.85
N HIS A 283 -30.10 -42.85 -13.08
CA HIS A 283 -31.01 -41.71 -13.25
C HIS A 283 -30.58 -40.50 -12.38
N PRO A 284 -31.11 -39.27 -12.58
CA PRO A 284 -30.25 -38.09 -12.63
C PRO A 284 -30.45 -37.05 -11.50
N GLY A 285 -29.40 -36.25 -11.27
CA GLY A 285 -29.53 -34.83 -10.95
C GLY A 285 -29.49 -34.41 -9.48
N ASP A 286 -28.29 -34.18 -8.95
CA ASP A 286 -28.07 -33.24 -7.84
C ASP A 286 -26.73 -32.48 -8.05
N PRO A 287 -26.73 -31.15 -8.26
CA PRO A 287 -25.53 -30.36 -8.49
C PRO A 287 -24.98 -29.74 -7.19
N ASN A 288 -24.68 -30.56 -6.17
CA ASN A 288 -23.94 -30.14 -4.96
C ASN A 288 -22.98 -31.24 -4.47
N LEU A 289 -21.88 -31.47 -5.20
CA LEU A 289 -20.73 -32.18 -4.64
C LEU A 289 -19.64 -31.18 -4.25
N ASP A 290 -19.45 -31.03 -2.95
CA ASP A 290 -18.37 -30.28 -2.32
C ASP A 290 -17.05 -31.08 -2.48
N LEU A 291 -15.99 -30.42 -2.92
CA LEU A 291 -14.66 -31.03 -3.12
C LEU A 291 -13.65 -30.33 -2.21
N SER A 292 -13.58 -30.79 -0.97
CA SER A 292 -12.48 -30.47 -0.05
C SER A 292 -11.35 -31.50 -0.19
N TYR A 293 -10.15 -31.03 -0.50
CA TYR A 293 -8.92 -31.83 -0.39
C TYR A 293 -8.49 -31.92 1.07
N ASP A 294 -8.19 -33.14 1.53
CA ASP A 294 -7.48 -33.38 2.79
C ASP A 294 -5.96 -33.47 2.56
N GLU A 295 -5.17 -33.12 3.57
CA GLU A 295 -3.71 -33.31 3.60
C GLU A 295 -3.31 -34.02 4.89
N GLU A 296 -2.72 -35.21 4.75
CA GLU A 296 -2.14 -35.97 5.86
C GLU A 296 -0.69 -35.57 6.13
N SER A 297 -0.21 -35.88 7.34
CA SER A 297 1.14 -35.55 7.82
C SER A 297 1.83 -36.79 8.38
N ILE A 298 3.14 -36.91 8.16
CA ILE A 298 4.03 -37.97 8.69
C ILE A 298 5.26 -37.29 9.32
N SER A 299 5.85 -37.92 10.33
CA SER A 299 6.75 -37.29 11.33
C SER A 299 8.07 -38.06 11.55
N GLN A 300 9.08 -37.35 12.09
CA GLN A 300 10.31 -37.86 12.78
C GLN A 300 11.39 -38.51 11.87
N GLU A 301 12.70 -38.51 12.20
CA GLU A 301 13.45 -38.04 13.40
C GLU A 301 14.88 -37.55 13.03
N ILE A 302 15.71 -37.11 14.01
CA ILE A 302 16.98 -36.34 13.82
C ILE A 302 18.18 -37.02 14.50
N GLU A 303 19.38 -36.95 13.89
CA GLU A 303 20.67 -36.96 14.59
C GLU A 303 21.69 -36.01 13.90
N SER A 304 22.80 -35.65 14.55
CA SER A 304 23.49 -34.35 14.40
C SER A 304 24.88 -34.35 13.72
N ASP A 305 25.33 -33.19 13.21
CA ASP A 305 26.47 -32.41 13.77
C ASP A 305 26.73 -31.06 13.03
N GLU A 306 27.79 -30.33 13.41
CA GLU A 306 28.04 -28.87 13.20
C GLU A 306 28.70 -28.51 11.82
N VAL A 307 28.83 -27.27 11.29
CA VAL A 307 29.37 -26.00 11.85
C VAL A 307 29.01 -24.75 10.95
N GLU A 308 28.75 -23.60 11.60
CA GLU A 308 28.79 -22.15 11.19
C GLU A 308 28.47 -21.63 9.76
N GLU A 309 27.50 -20.69 9.72
CA GLU A 309 27.73 -19.32 9.20
C GLU A 309 26.82 -18.31 9.97
N VAL A 310 27.25 -17.06 10.17
CA VAL A 310 26.56 -16.11 11.09
C VAL A 310 25.27 -15.54 10.46
N ASN A 311 24.17 -16.28 10.64
CA ASN A 311 22.88 -16.01 10.01
C ASN A 311 21.90 -15.29 10.96
N PHE A 312 21.14 -14.33 10.43
CA PHE A 312 20.01 -13.67 11.14
C PHE A 312 18.89 -14.66 11.55
N SER A 313 18.89 -15.87 10.96
CA SER A 313 17.90 -16.94 11.15
C SER A 313 17.57 -17.31 12.60
N ARG A 314 18.50 -17.15 13.55
CA ARG A 314 18.25 -17.49 14.97
C ARG A 314 17.44 -16.46 15.75
N VAL A 315 17.38 -15.20 15.32
CA VAL A 315 16.61 -14.17 16.04
C VAL A 315 15.23 -13.94 15.40
N PHE A 316 15.14 -14.14 14.09
CA PHE A 316 14.00 -13.80 13.28
C PHE A 316 13.78 -14.86 12.20
N PRO A 317 12.62 -15.55 12.16
CA PRO A 317 12.36 -16.49 11.07
C PRO A 317 12.20 -15.73 9.75
N LEU A 318 12.89 -16.23 8.72
CA LEU A 318 12.82 -15.68 7.36
C LEU A 318 11.39 -15.79 6.81
N ARG A 319 10.67 -16.87 7.11
CA ARG A 319 9.25 -17.02 6.76
C ARG A 319 8.37 -16.74 7.96
N LEU A 320 7.42 -15.81 7.81
CA LEU A 320 6.33 -15.61 8.75
C LEU A 320 5.03 -16.25 8.23
N ASP A 321 4.27 -16.84 9.17
CA ASP A 321 2.88 -17.22 8.93
C ASP A 321 1.97 -15.99 8.96
N CYS A 322 1.06 -15.90 7.99
CA CYS A 322 -0.01 -14.91 8.02
C CYS A 322 -0.90 -15.14 9.26
N TYR A 323 -0.76 -14.24 10.24
CA TYR A 323 -1.55 -14.22 11.47
C TYR A 323 -3.05 -14.40 11.20
N SER A 324 -3.59 -13.54 10.32
CA SER A 324 -5.02 -13.52 10.03
C SER A 324 -5.49 -14.85 9.45
N HIS A 325 -4.75 -15.43 8.50
CA HIS A 325 -5.07 -16.75 7.96
C HIS A 325 -5.01 -17.86 9.03
N ARG A 326 -3.99 -17.85 9.90
CA ARG A 326 -3.82 -18.82 11.01
C ARG A 326 -4.98 -18.74 12.01
N LEU A 327 -5.42 -17.53 12.36
CA LEU A 327 -6.56 -17.30 13.24
C LEU A 327 -7.90 -17.68 12.56
N MET A 328 -8.07 -17.32 11.28
CA MET A 328 -9.25 -17.69 10.50
C MET A 328 -9.39 -19.22 10.34
N ARG A 329 -8.26 -19.96 10.29
CA ARG A 329 -8.23 -21.44 10.33
C ARG A 329 -8.62 -22.01 11.69
N SER A 330 -8.26 -21.37 12.80
CA SER A 330 -8.73 -21.76 14.13
C SER A 330 -10.26 -21.73 14.20
N LEU A 331 -10.87 -20.62 13.75
CA LEU A 331 -12.32 -20.48 13.66
C LEU A 331 -12.96 -21.46 12.65
N ALA A 332 -12.31 -21.75 11.51
CA ALA A 332 -12.80 -22.76 10.57
C ALA A 332 -12.72 -24.20 11.14
N ASN A 333 -11.74 -24.49 11.98
CA ASN A 333 -11.58 -25.82 12.57
C ASN A 333 -12.51 -26.03 13.78
N VAL A 334 -12.78 -24.99 14.57
CA VAL A 334 -13.60 -25.09 15.78
C VAL A 334 -15.04 -24.63 15.56
N VAL A 335 -15.26 -23.43 15.03
CA VAL A 335 -16.61 -22.87 14.85
C VAL A 335 -17.29 -23.45 13.61
N ASP A 336 -16.62 -23.60 12.47
CA ASP A 336 -17.30 -24.17 11.29
C ASP A 336 -17.67 -25.66 11.45
N ARG A 337 -16.93 -26.41 12.28
CA ARG A 337 -17.17 -27.85 12.54
C ARG A 337 -18.10 -28.14 13.73
N ASP A 338 -18.35 -27.16 14.61
CA ASP A 338 -19.20 -27.36 15.79
C ASP A 338 -20.66 -27.69 15.39
N PRO A 339 -21.28 -28.76 15.95
CA PRO A 339 -22.64 -29.16 15.58
C PRO A 339 -23.71 -28.10 15.85
N GLN A 340 -23.64 -27.41 16.98
CA GLN A 340 -24.67 -26.47 17.41
C GLN A 340 -24.66 -25.20 16.55
N THR A 341 -23.48 -24.63 16.28
CA THR A 341 -23.34 -23.49 15.36
C THR A 341 -23.68 -23.88 13.92
N ARG A 342 -23.48 -25.14 13.52
CA ARG A 342 -23.82 -25.63 12.17
C ARG A 342 -25.33 -25.76 11.99
N GLU A 343 -26.05 -26.31 12.97
CA GLU A 343 -27.52 -26.35 12.92
C GLU A 343 -28.13 -24.95 13.04
N LEU A 344 -27.60 -24.09 13.94
CA LEU A 344 -28.03 -22.70 14.02
C LEU A 344 -27.83 -21.94 12.69
N ARG A 345 -26.69 -22.12 12.02
CA ARG A 345 -26.44 -21.56 10.67
C ARG A 345 -27.48 -22.01 9.66
N LYS A 346 -27.83 -23.30 9.62
CA LYS A 346 -28.87 -23.82 8.73
C LYS A 346 -30.21 -23.15 9.00
N LYS A 347 -30.65 -23.09 10.26
CA LYS A 347 -31.91 -22.44 10.67
C LYS A 347 -31.93 -20.95 10.29
N VAL A 348 -30.91 -20.19 10.67
CA VAL A 348 -30.78 -18.75 10.37
C VAL A 348 -30.77 -18.49 8.86
N PHE A 349 -30.02 -19.28 8.08
CA PHE A 349 -29.99 -19.12 6.62
C PHE A 349 -31.31 -19.55 5.96
N ALA A 350 -32.04 -20.53 6.50
CA ALA A 350 -33.39 -20.84 6.04
C ALA A 350 -34.36 -19.68 6.30
N MET A 351 -34.36 -19.10 7.51
CA MET A 351 -35.15 -17.93 7.87
C MET A 351 -34.84 -16.72 6.97
N VAL A 352 -33.57 -16.37 6.75
CA VAL A 352 -33.16 -15.26 5.88
C VAL A 352 -33.51 -15.53 4.41
N ARG A 353 -33.43 -16.78 3.92
CA ARG A 353 -33.90 -17.14 2.57
C ARG A 353 -35.42 -16.97 2.43
N LYS A 354 -36.22 -17.51 3.36
CA LYS A 354 -37.68 -17.33 3.40
C LYS A 354 -38.03 -15.84 3.37
N PHE A 355 -37.41 -15.04 4.23
CA PHE A 355 -37.60 -13.59 4.27
C PHE A 355 -37.33 -12.92 2.93
N LYS A 356 -36.17 -13.16 2.31
CA LYS A 356 -35.82 -12.50 1.04
C LYS A 356 -36.59 -12.99 -0.18
N SER A 357 -37.24 -14.15 -0.10
CA SER A 357 -38.14 -14.63 -1.15
C SER A 357 -39.49 -13.89 -1.16
N LYS A 358 -39.92 -13.31 -0.02
CA LYS A 358 -41.11 -12.45 0.05
C LYS A 358 -40.72 -11.00 -0.29
N SER A 359 -41.10 -10.54 -1.48
CA SER A 359 -40.79 -9.18 -1.94
C SER A 359 -41.46 -8.08 -1.09
N THR A 360 -42.65 -8.37 -0.56
CA THR A 360 -43.41 -7.55 0.40
C THR A 360 -42.62 -7.33 1.70
N ALA A 361 -42.11 -8.38 2.33
CA ALA A 361 -41.25 -8.30 3.52
C ALA A 361 -39.99 -7.45 3.30
N VAL A 362 -39.34 -7.61 2.14
CA VAL A 362 -38.17 -6.78 1.77
C VAL A 362 -38.57 -5.31 1.58
N GLN A 363 -39.72 -5.04 0.94
CA GLN A 363 -40.26 -3.69 0.78
C GLN A 363 -40.65 -3.06 2.13
N ALA A 364 -41.21 -3.82 3.07
CA ALA A 364 -41.57 -3.34 4.41
C ALA A 364 -40.36 -2.87 5.23
N LEU A 365 -39.20 -3.54 5.14
CA LEU A 365 -37.94 -3.05 5.71
C LEU A 365 -37.41 -1.81 4.99
N VAL A 366 -37.49 -1.78 3.65
CA VAL A 366 -37.03 -0.62 2.86
C VAL A 366 -37.88 0.62 3.14
N ALA A 367 -39.21 0.47 3.33
CA ALA A 367 -40.11 1.55 3.74
C ALA A 367 -39.73 2.12 5.13
N ARG A 368 -39.26 1.28 6.06
CA ARG A 368 -38.66 1.68 7.34
C ARG A 368 -37.25 2.27 7.21
N LYS A 369 -36.72 2.44 5.98
CA LYS A 369 -35.34 2.87 5.64
C LYS A 369 -34.24 1.92 6.14
N ILE A 370 -34.58 0.65 6.37
CA ILE A 370 -33.66 -0.37 6.90
C ILE A 370 -33.09 -1.21 5.74
N LYS A 371 -31.75 -1.29 5.66
CA LYS A 371 -31.09 -2.20 4.71
C LYS A 371 -31.29 -3.65 5.15
N CYS A 372 -31.95 -4.46 4.31
CA CYS A 372 -32.16 -5.90 4.52
C CYS A 372 -30.83 -6.67 4.65
N VAL A 373 -30.86 -7.80 5.37
CA VAL A 373 -29.74 -8.74 5.49
C VAL A 373 -29.28 -9.24 4.12
N LEU A 374 -27.97 -9.40 3.94
CA LEU A 374 -27.39 -10.02 2.74
C LEU A 374 -27.53 -11.55 2.83
N LEU A 375 -27.76 -12.22 1.70
CA LEU A 375 -27.62 -13.68 1.69
C LEU A 375 -26.12 -14.02 1.68
N PRO A 376 -25.68 -15.00 2.49
CA PRO A 376 -24.28 -15.37 2.58
C PRO A 376 -23.81 -16.04 1.29
N ALA A 377 -22.61 -15.70 0.83
CA ALA A 377 -21.99 -16.33 -0.33
C ALA A 377 -21.39 -17.73 -0.03
N SER A 378 -21.26 -18.10 1.25
CA SER A 378 -20.79 -19.42 1.69
C SER A 378 -21.33 -19.75 3.09
N MET A 379 -21.28 -21.02 3.50
CA MET A 379 -21.67 -21.42 4.86
C MET A 379 -20.58 -21.22 5.94
N ARG A 380 -19.42 -20.65 5.56
CA ARG A 380 -18.28 -20.40 6.45
C ARG A 380 -18.56 -19.31 7.48
N TRP A 381 -17.89 -19.37 8.63
CA TRP A 381 -18.07 -18.45 9.75
C TRP A 381 -17.94 -16.97 9.37
N ASN A 382 -17.07 -16.62 8.43
CA ASN A 382 -16.91 -15.26 7.91
C ASN A 382 -18.21 -14.69 7.30
N SER A 383 -18.85 -15.48 6.43
CA SER A 383 -20.13 -15.11 5.84
C SER A 383 -21.25 -15.12 6.88
N PHE A 384 -21.19 -16.04 7.86
CA PHE A 384 -22.15 -16.10 8.94
C PHE A 384 -22.06 -14.88 9.86
N SER A 385 -20.88 -14.46 10.32
CA SER A 385 -20.69 -13.29 11.18
C SER A 385 -21.29 -12.01 10.59
N ILE A 386 -21.17 -11.80 9.27
CA ILE A 386 -21.79 -10.66 8.58
C ILE A 386 -23.33 -10.72 8.65
N VAL A 387 -23.91 -11.92 8.52
CA VAL A 387 -25.36 -12.15 8.68
C VAL A 387 -25.78 -11.96 10.14
N VAL A 388 -25.03 -12.49 11.10
CA VAL A 388 -25.31 -12.38 12.55
C VAL A 388 -25.31 -10.94 13.00
N ASP A 389 -24.21 -10.19 12.77
CA ASP A 389 -24.14 -8.77 13.14
C ASP A 389 -25.32 -8.00 12.56
N ARG A 390 -25.57 -8.15 11.25
CA ARG A 390 -26.64 -7.38 10.60
C ARG A 390 -28.04 -7.77 11.07
N LEU A 391 -28.27 -9.04 11.42
CA LEU A 391 -29.57 -9.53 11.87
C LEU A 391 -29.84 -9.12 13.34
N LEU A 392 -28.82 -9.09 14.18
CA LEU A 392 -28.91 -8.56 15.55
C LEU A 392 -29.17 -7.05 15.55
N ASP A 393 -28.47 -6.27 14.70
CA ASP A 393 -28.70 -4.82 14.51
C ASP A 393 -30.18 -4.48 14.24
N ILE A 394 -30.88 -5.33 13.49
CA ILE A 394 -32.26 -5.08 13.03
C ILE A 394 -33.30 -5.97 13.71
N LYS A 395 -32.93 -6.72 14.77
CA LYS A 395 -33.75 -7.80 15.36
C LYS A 395 -35.20 -7.38 15.60
N LYS A 396 -35.42 -6.17 16.15
CA LYS A 396 -36.77 -5.64 16.46
C LYS A 396 -37.63 -5.46 15.19
N ASP A 397 -37.15 -4.70 14.22
CA ASP A 397 -37.87 -4.45 12.97
C ASP A 397 -38.01 -5.70 12.09
N PHE A 398 -37.01 -6.58 12.12
CA PHE A 398 -37.05 -7.85 11.40
C PHE A 398 -38.12 -8.78 11.95
N LEU A 399 -38.19 -8.97 13.27
CA LEU A 399 -39.24 -9.79 13.91
C LEU A 399 -40.64 -9.21 13.69
N LEU A 400 -40.79 -7.87 13.71
CA LEU A 400 -42.05 -7.21 13.40
C LEU A 400 -42.51 -7.52 11.97
N VAL A 401 -41.63 -7.35 10.98
CA VAL A 401 -41.95 -7.69 9.58
C VAL A 401 -42.18 -9.20 9.39
N CYS A 402 -41.45 -10.07 10.10
CA CYS A 402 -41.75 -11.51 10.07
C CYS A 402 -43.14 -11.85 10.61
N THR A 403 -43.60 -11.12 11.63
CA THR A 403 -44.96 -11.28 12.18
C THR A 403 -46.01 -10.77 11.20
N ASP A 404 -45.81 -9.57 10.65
CA ASP A 404 -46.73 -8.94 9.68
C ASP A 404 -46.90 -9.79 8.40
N GLU A 405 -45.84 -10.48 7.97
CA GLU A 405 -45.75 -11.21 6.69
C GLU A 405 -45.90 -12.73 6.82
N ASP A 406 -46.20 -13.26 8.02
CA ASP A 406 -46.25 -14.71 8.32
C ASP A 406 -44.97 -15.46 7.86
N ILE A 407 -43.84 -15.09 8.48
CA ILE A 407 -42.54 -15.72 8.26
C ILE A 407 -42.09 -16.37 9.57
N GLU A 408 -42.12 -17.70 9.59
CA GLU A 408 -41.55 -18.52 10.67
C GLU A 408 -40.10 -18.12 10.98
N THR A 409 -39.85 -17.79 12.25
CA THR A 409 -38.52 -17.42 12.77
C THR A 409 -37.88 -18.55 13.57
N ILE A 410 -36.59 -18.44 13.84
CA ILE A 410 -35.92 -19.26 14.86
C ILE A 410 -36.51 -19.00 16.25
N ASP A 411 -36.38 -19.96 17.17
CA ASP A 411 -36.90 -19.88 18.53
C ASP A 411 -36.06 -18.95 19.44
N ASP A 412 -36.59 -18.60 20.62
CA ASP A 412 -35.92 -17.69 21.55
C ASP A 412 -34.56 -18.22 22.05
N ASN A 413 -34.41 -19.55 22.14
CA ASN A 413 -33.16 -20.18 22.55
C ASN A 413 -32.11 -20.08 21.41
N ASP A 414 -32.50 -20.36 20.17
CA ASP A 414 -31.66 -20.11 18.99
C ASP A 414 -31.25 -18.64 18.88
N TRP A 415 -32.15 -17.69 19.19
CA TRP A 415 -31.81 -16.25 19.23
C TRP A 415 -30.76 -15.91 20.29
N ASN A 416 -30.83 -16.51 21.48
CA ASN A 416 -29.86 -16.31 22.55
C ASN A 416 -28.49 -16.93 22.22
N ILE A 417 -28.49 -18.10 21.57
CA ILE A 417 -27.27 -18.73 21.06
C ILE A 417 -26.70 -17.88 19.91
N LEU A 418 -27.53 -17.32 19.04
CA LEU A 418 -27.10 -16.45 17.93
C LEU A 418 -26.40 -15.19 18.41
N GLU A 419 -26.94 -14.57 19.46
CA GLU A 419 -26.33 -13.42 20.13
C GLU A 419 -24.99 -13.80 20.77
N SER A 420 -24.91 -14.96 21.43
CA SER A 420 -23.66 -15.48 22.02
C SER A 420 -22.61 -15.82 20.95
N VAL A 421 -22.99 -16.37 19.79
CA VAL A 421 -22.08 -16.58 18.65
C VAL A 421 -21.64 -15.24 18.04
N GLY A 422 -22.53 -14.26 17.97
CA GLY A 422 -22.18 -12.90 17.54
C GLY A 422 -21.14 -12.27 18.45
N ASN A 423 -21.35 -12.34 19.76
CA ASN A 423 -20.41 -11.84 20.78
C ASN A 423 -19.07 -12.60 20.76
N LEU A 424 -19.08 -13.92 20.50
CA LEU A 424 -17.86 -14.72 20.34
C LEU A 424 -17.06 -14.33 19.08
N LEU A 425 -17.71 -14.12 17.93
CA LEU A 425 -17.03 -13.86 16.65
C LEU A 425 -16.60 -12.40 16.47
N ARG A 426 -17.30 -11.45 17.11
CA ARG A 426 -17.06 -10.00 16.93
C ARG A 426 -15.62 -9.56 17.29
N PRO A 427 -15.00 -10.01 18.41
CA PRO A 427 -13.59 -9.72 18.69
C PRO A 427 -12.65 -10.20 17.58
N PHE A 428 -12.78 -11.45 17.13
CA PHE A 428 -11.92 -12.01 16.08
C PHE A 428 -12.02 -11.23 14.77
N LYS A 429 -13.23 -10.84 14.37
CA LYS A 429 -13.46 -9.97 13.21
C LYS A 429 -12.84 -8.58 13.39
N ARG A 430 -12.91 -7.99 14.58
CA ARG A 430 -12.24 -6.70 14.87
C ARG A 430 -10.72 -6.83 14.74
N HIS A 431 -10.12 -7.83 15.40
CA HIS A 431 -8.68 -8.04 15.41
C HIS A 431 -8.11 -8.38 14.02
N THR A 432 -8.76 -9.27 13.26
CA THR A 432 -8.34 -9.60 11.88
C THR A 432 -8.41 -8.39 10.94
N ASN A 433 -9.44 -7.55 11.04
CA ASN A 433 -9.54 -6.33 10.24
C ASN A 433 -8.41 -5.33 10.55
N VAL A 434 -8.06 -5.13 11.83
CA VAL A 434 -6.97 -4.22 12.22
C VAL A 434 -5.62 -4.75 11.74
N LEU A 435 -5.37 -6.05 11.86
CA LEU A 435 -4.10 -6.69 11.48
C LEU A 435 -3.94 -6.91 9.97
N GLN A 436 -4.95 -6.56 9.17
CA GLN A 436 -4.90 -6.47 7.71
C GLN A 436 -4.57 -5.05 7.19
N GLY A 437 -4.32 -4.08 8.09
CA GLY A 437 -3.93 -2.71 7.70
C GLY A 437 -2.56 -2.62 7.03
N ASP A 438 -2.43 -1.69 6.08
CA ASP A 438 -1.24 -1.46 5.25
C ASP A 438 -0.55 -0.09 5.48
N LYS A 439 -1.10 0.73 6.38
CA LYS A 439 -0.67 2.14 6.63
C LYS A 439 0.05 2.35 7.97
N TYR A 440 0.14 1.31 8.79
CA TYR A 440 0.72 1.34 10.13
C TYR A 440 1.35 -0.03 10.44
N PRO A 441 2.33 -0.11 11.35
CA PRO A 441 2.85 -1.39 11.83
C PRO A 441 1.73 -2.26 12.41
N THR A 442 1.67 -3.53 12.02
CA THR A 442 0.68 -4.51 12.51
C THR A 442 1.29 -5.63 13.34
N ILE A 443 2.59 -5.91 13.19
CA ILE A 443 3.28 -7.03 13.83
C ILE A 443 3.42 -6.87 15.36
N ASP A 444 3.48 -5.64 15.82
CA ASP A 444 3.42 -5.16 17.21
C ASP A 444 2.05 -5.40 17.87
N HIS A 445 0.98 -5.42 17.09
CA HIS A 445 -0.38 -5.64 17.58
C HIS A 445 -0.79 -7.12 17.67
N VAL A 446 0.01 -8.04 17.10
CA VAL A 446 -0.29 -9.49 17.05
C VAL A 446 -0.34 -10.12 18.44
N LEU A 447 0.69 -9.90 19.27
CA LEU A 447 0.75 -10.48 20.62
C LEU A 447 -0.35 -9.92 21.54
N PRO A 448 -0.54 -8.59 21.66
CA PRO A 448 -1.69 -8.01 22.37
C PRO A 448 -3.04 -8.56 21.89
N SER A 449 -3.20 -8.79 20.58
CA SER A 449 -4.41 -9.36 20.03
C SER A 449 -4.65 -10.81 20.43
N LEU A 450 -3.61 -11.64 20.53
CA LEU A 450 -3.75 -13.04 20.98
C LEU A 450 -4.12 -13.10 22.46
N LEU A 451 -3.43 -12.33 23.30
CA LEU A 451 -3.69 -12.25 24.74
C LEU A 451 -5.13 -11.76 25.01
N GLN A 452 -5.59 -10.72 24.31
CA GLN A 452 -6.97 -10.23 24.42
C GLN A 452 -8.01 -11.27 23.98
N LEU A 453 -7.74 -12.02 22.92
CA LEU A 453 -8.65 -13.09 22.47
C LEU A 453 -8.72 -14.24 23.47
N GLN A 454 -7.59 -14.70 24.01
CA GLN A 454 -7.58 -15.72 25.07
C GLN A 454 -8.31 -15.25 26.33
N LEU A 455 -8.14 -13.97 26.70
CA LEU A 455 -8.85 -13.34 27.81
C LEU A 455 -10.37 -13.32 27.57
N ASN A 456 -10.81 -12.98 26.36
CA ASN A 456 -12.23 -12.97 26.00
C ASN A 456 -12.84 -14.37 25.99
N LEU A 457 -12.08 -15.42 25.66
CA LEU A 457 -12.57 -16.80 25.67
C LEU A 457 -12.65 -17.41 27.07
N THR A 458 -11.96 -16.82 28.06
CA THR A 458 -11.88 -17.34 29.43
C THR A 458 -12.67 -16.51 30.46
N LYS A 459 -12.84 -15.20 30.24
CA LYS A 459 -13.54 -14.29 31.17
C LYS A 459 -14.97 -13.91 30.77
N MET A 460 -15.41 -14.22 29.56
CA MET A 460 -16.77 -13.91 29.10
C MET A 460 -17.66 -15.15 29.19
N GLU A 461 -18.90 -14.96 29.63
CA GLU A 461 -19.93 -16.01 29.59
C GLU A 461 -20.62 -16.03 28.21
N TYR A 462 -20.71 -17.21 27.60
CA TYR A 462 -21.33 -17.42 26.30
C TYR A 462 -22.56 -18.31 26.45
N VAL A 463 -23.74 -17.70 26.60
CA VAL A 463 -24.99 -18.41 26.92
C VAL A 463 -25.31 -19.47 25.87
N GLY A 464 -25.49 -20.71 26.33
CA GLY A 464 -25.78 -21.86 25.49
C GLY A 464 -24.59 -22.41 24.68
N LEU A 465 -23.42 -21.78 24.68
CA LEU A 465 -22.23 -22.25 23.97
C LEU A 465 -21.29 -23.01 24.91
N VAL A 466 -21.69 -24.23 25.31
CA VAL A 466 -21.08 -25.03 26.39
C VAL A 466 -19.55 -25.09 26.33
N ASP A 467 -19.00 -25.88 25.40
CA ASP A 467 -17.55 -26.13 25.31
C ASP A 467 -16.87 -25.35 24.18
N LEU A 468 -17.63 -24.59 23.38
CA LEU A 468 -17.11 -23.95 22.17
C LEU A 468 -15.98 -22.93 22.47
N PRO A 469 -16.10 -22.04 23.47
CA PRO A 469 -15.03 -21.10 23.82
C PRO A 469 -13.79 -21.83 24.34
N HIS A 470 -13.96 -22.88 25.15
CA HIS A 470 -12.85 -23.69 25.68
C HIS A 470 -12.08 -24.43 24.58
N ARG A 471 -12.77 -25.07 23.64
CA ARG A 471 -12.12 -25.71 22.48
C ARG A 471 -11.42 -24.70 21.57
N LEU A 472 -12.01 -23.52 21.38
CA LEU A 472 -11.40 -22.44 20.59
C LEU A 472 -10.16 -21.89 21.30
N HIS A 473 -10.18 -21.76 22.62
CA HIS A 473 -9.03 -21.36 23.43
C HIS A 473 -7.90 -22.39 23.34
N ALA A 474 -8.20 -23.68 23.47
CA ALA A 474 -7.22 -24.76 23.37
C ALA A 474 -6.58 -24.84 21.97
N ASP A 475 -7.41 -24.76 20.91
CA ASP A 475 -6.94 -24.72 19.52
C ASP A 475 -6.07 -23.48 19.25
N MET A 476 -6.44 -22.30 19.76
CA MET A 476 -5.60 -21.11 19.68
C MET A 476 -4.28 -21.26 20.45
N ALA A 477 -4.32 -21.73 21.70
CA ALA A 477 -3.12 -21.90 22.52
C ALA A 477 -2.11 -22.84 21.86
N SER A 478 -2.56 -23.99 21.33
CA SER A 478 -1.72 -24.90 20.55
C SER A 478 -1.24 -24.26 19.24
N ARG A 479 -2.13 -23.62 18.47
CA ARG A 479 -1.75 -22.99 17.19
C ARG A 479 -0.75 -21.86 17.34
N PHE A 480 -0.79 -21.10 18.42
CA PHE A 480 0.05 -19.92 18.63
C PHE A 480 1.10 -20.13 19.72
N GLU A 481 1.35 -21.36 20.15
CA GLU A 481 2.33 -21.71 21.20
C GLU A 481 3.70 -21.06 20.98
N LYS A 482 4.26 -21.17 19.77
CA LYS A 482 5.54 -20.55 19.38
C LYS A 482 5.55 -19.02 19.43
N ILE A 483 4.40 -18.36 19.55
CA ILE A 483 4.23 -16.91 19.65
C ILE A 483 3.84 -16.49 21.08
N LEU A 484 3.35 -17.41 21.92
CA LEU A 484 2.80 -17.11 23.24
C LEU A 484 3.64 -17.63 24.41
N ASN A 485 4.44 -18.67 24.20
CA ASN A 485 5.20 -19.34 25.25
C ASN A 485 6.72 -19.20 25.00
N PRO A 486 7.44 -18.34 25.75
CA PRO A 486 8.90 -18.19 25.66
C PRO A 486 9.70 -19.47 25.87
N SER A 487 9.12 -20.48 26.53
CA SER A 487 9.74 -21.79 26.76
C SER A 487 9.44 -22.82 25.66
N ALA A 488 8.67 -22.46 24.63
CA ALA A 488 8.32 -23.39 23.54
C ALA A 488 9.48 -23.65 22.57
N TYR A 489 9.56 -24.88 22.06
CA TYR A 489 10.55 -25.22 21.03
C TYR A 489 10.28 -24.46 19.72
N GLY A 490 11.27 -23.68 19.29
CA GLY A 490 11.15 -22.79 18.13
C GLY A 490 10.26 -21.56 18.40
N PHE A 491 10.27 -21.05 19.64
CA PHE A 491 9.68 -19.76 20.01
C PHE A 491 10.18 -18.60 19.12
N ASP A 492 9.27 -17.73 18.70
CA ASP A 492 9.53 -16.56 17.88
C ASP A 492 9.37 -15.27 18.70
N ALA A 493 10.50 -14.77 19.19
CA ALA A 493 10.57 -13.51 19.94
C ALA A 493 10.22 -12.26 19.09
N THR A 494 10.00 -12.37 17.77
CA THR A 494 9.65 -11.23 16.89
C THR A 494 8.49 -10.41 17.44
N PHE A 495 7.43 -11.07 17.92
CA PHE A 495 6.20 -10.40 18.34
C PHE A 495 6.36 -9.67 19.68
N PHE A 496 7.17 -10.20 20.60
CA PHE A 496 7.52 -9.54 21.86
C PHE A 496 8.36 -8.30 21.61
N MET A 497 9.40 -8.42 20.78
CA MET A 497 10.26 -7.29 20.41
C MET A 497 9.47 -6.18 19.69
N ALA A 498 8.57 -6.53 18.77
CA ALA A 498 7.70 -5.56 18.11
C ALA A 498 6.74 -4.86 19.07
N THR A 499 6.15 -5.61 20.01
CA THR A 499 5.27 -5.06 21.07
C THR A 499 6.06 -4.12 22.00
N PHE A 500 7.25 -4.52 22.43
CA PHE A 500 8.13 -3.73 23.29
C PHE A 500 8.62 -2.44 22.61
N LEU A 501 8.93 -2.48 21.32
CA LEU A 501 9.33 -1.29 20.53
C LEU A 501 8.20 -0.29 20.28
N SER A 502 6.97 -0.61 20.71
CA SER A 502 5.79 0.23 20.52
C SER A 502 5.38 0.85 21.87
N PRO A 503 5.60 2.17 22.11
CA PRO A 503 5.51 2.76 23.45
C PRO A 503 4.16 2.58 24.15
N SER A 504 3.06 2.56 23.41
CA SER A 504 1.71 2.32 23.94
C SER A 504 1.42 0.84 24.25
N LEU A 505 2.18 -0.09 23.68
CA LEU A 505 1.93 -1.54 23.77
C LEU A 505 2.90 -2.25 24.71
N ALA A 506 4.10 -1.68 24.94
CA ALA A 506 5.09 -2.21 25.87
C ALA A 506 4.51 -2.47 27.27
N LEU A 507 3.56 -1.64 27.71
CA LEU A 507 2.84 -1.76 28.99
C LEU A 507 1.96 -3.02 29.13
N ILE A 508 1.74 -3.77 28.04
CA ILE A 508 0.98 -5.04 28.03
C ILE A 508 1.89 -6.22 28.41
N LEU A 509 3.21 -6.05 28.29
CA LEU A 509 4.20 -7.05 28.68
C LEU A 509 4.44 -6.96 30.20
N ASP A 510 4.47 -8.11 30.87
CA ASP A 510 5.00 -8.21 32.23
C ASP A 510 6.54 -8.14 32.26
N ASP A 511 7.13 -8.13 33.45
CA ASP A 511 8.57 -7.97 33.63
C ASP A 511 9.40 -9.08 32.95
N ASP A 512 8.94 -10.33 32.98
CA ASP A 512 9.62 -11.47 32.36
C ASP A 512 9.58 -11.37 30.82
N LEU A 513 8.41 -11.00 30.27
CA LEU A 513 8.21 -10.80 28.83
C LEU A 513 8.96 -9.55 28.31
N MET A 514 9.04 -8.48 29.12
CA MET A 514 9.85 -7.30 28.81
C MET A 514 11.34 -7.63 28.79
N GLU A 515 11.84 -8.42 29.75
CA GLU A 515 13.25 -8.79 29.78
C GLU A 515 13.60 -9.72 28.61
N CYS A 516 12.73 -10.68 28.28
CA CYS A 516 12.84 -11.50 27.08
C CYS A 516 12.93 -10.66 25.80
N ALA A 517 12.12 -9.59 25.68
CA ALA A 517 12.17 -8.68 24.54
C ALA A 517 13.50 -7.88 24.49
N LYS A 518 13.94 -7.32 25.64
CA LYS A 518 15.20 -6.56 25.75
C LYS A 518 16.41 -7.41 25.41
N GLU A 519 16.52 -8.62 25.95
CA GLU A 519 17.64 -9.53 25.68
C GLU A 519 17.78 -9.83 24.19
N ASN A 520 16.66 -10.12 23.52
CA ASN A 520 16.68 -10.44 22.09
C ASN A 520 16.97 -9.21 21.23
N LEU A 521 16.47 -8.02 21.58
CA LEU A 521 16.86 -6.76 20.95
C LEU A 521 18.36 -6.46 21.14
N LYS A 522 18.92 -6.72 22.33
CA LYS A 522 20.35 -6.54 22.63
C LYS A 522 21.22 -7.43 21.73
N LYS A 523 20.78 -8.66 21.46
CA LYS A 523 21.43 -9.59 20.51
C LYS A 523 21.44 -9.02 19.08
N ILE A 524 20.31 -8.51 18.58
CA ILE A 524 20.20 -7.89 17.24
C ILE A 524 21.10 -6.67 17.13
N LEU A 525 20.94 -5.70 18.04
CA LEU A 525 21.72 -4.45 18.02
C LEU A 525 23.22 -4.73 18.07
N THR A 526 23.64 -5.72 18.86
CA THR A 526 25.04 -6.15 18.93
C THR A 526 25.53 -6.76 17.62
N ALA A 527 24.71 -7.52 16.91
CA ALA A 527 25.07 -8.10 15.61
C ALA A 527 25.17 -7.02 14.51
N GLU A 528 24.18 -6.14 14.40
CA GLU A 528 24.16 -5.01 13.45
C GLU A 528 25.34 -4.06 13.67
N MET A 529 25.62 -3.69 14.93
CA MET A 529 26.76 -2.84 15.28
C MET A 529 28.11 -3.50 14.97
N LYS A 530 28.25 -4.83 15.15
CA LYS A 530 29.44 -5.58 14.71
C LYS A 530 29.61 -5.49 13.19
N GLY A 531 28.54 -5.76 12.43
CA GLY A 531 28.56 -5.65 10.96
C GLY A 531 28.98 -4.27 10.46
N ALA A 532 28.42 -3.20 11.05
CA ALA A 532 28.76 -1.82 10.70
C ALA A 532 30.25 -1.48 10.95
N VAL A 533 30.82 -1.95 12.06
CA VAL A 533 32.26 -1.78 12.36
C VAL A 533 33.13 -2.53 11.35
N THR A 534 32.74 -3.74 10.92
CA THR A 534 33.47 -4.51 9.91
C THR A 534 33.46 -3.84 8.55
N VAL A 535 32.32 -3.30 8.10
CA VAL A 535 32.22 -2.57 6.82
C VAL A 535 33.04 -1.28 6.84
N ALA A 536 33.04 -0.53 7.95
CA ALA A 536 33.86 0.67 8.11
C ALA A 536 35.38 0.35 8.07
N ALA A 537 35.80 -0.78 8.64
CA ALA A 537 37.18 -1.22 8.59
C ALA A 537 37.63 -1.62 7.17
N ILE A 538 36.73 -2.24 6.38
CA ILE A 538 37.01 -2.63 4.99
C ILE A 538 37.07 -1.40 4.06
N ALA A 539 36.22 -0.40 4.28
CA ALA A 539 36.21 0.84 3.48
C ALA A 539 37.50 1.66 3.58
N HIS A 540 38.33 1.47 4.63
CA HIS A 540 39.61 2.14 4.79
C HIS A 540 40.79 1.52 4.01
N SER A 541 40.53 0.51 3.15
CA SER A 541 41.57 -0.11 2.31
C SER A 541 41.67 0.46 0.88
N SER A 542 40.80 1.38 0.44
CA SER A 542 40.78 1.83 -0.97
C SER A 542 40.13 3.21 -1.20
N ALA A 543 40.87 4.30 -1.01
CA ALA A 543 40.76 5.52 -1.82
C ALA A 543 41.92 6.50 -1.52
N SER A 544 42.48 7.10 -2.56
CA SER A 544 43.44 8.21 -2.47
C SER A 544 42.73 9.55 -2.24
N GLU A 545 43.47 10.54 -1.77
CA GLU A 545 43.01 11.92 -1.58
C GLU A 545 42.49 12.53 -2.89
N LEU A 546 41.35 13.21 -2.82
CA LEU A 546 40.94 14.23 -3.78
C LEU A 546 40.10 15.30 -3.06
N SER A 547 40.33 16.56 -3.43
CA SER A 547 39.93 17.78 -2.71
C SER A 547 38.60 18.39 -3.17
N GLU A 548 37.95 19.15 -2.27
CA GLU A 548 37.06 20.31 -2.51
C GLU A 548 35.89 20.14 -3.51
N GLU A 549 34.61 20.31 -3.14
CA GLU A 549 34.00 21.52 -2.56
C GLU A 549 32.61 21.21 -1.93
N GLN A 550 32.12 22.08 -1.04
CA GLN A 550 30.76 22.04 -0.48
C GLN A 550 29.77 22.79 -1.37
N PRO A 551 28.47 22.41 -1.35
CA PRO A 551 27.51 23.40 -0.87
C PRO A 551 26.55 22.88 0.22
N SER A 552 26.12 23.80 1.07
CA SER A 552 25.40 23.59 2.32
C SER A 552 23.88 23.42 2.19
N SER A 553 23.30 22.51 2.99
CA SER A 553 22.31 22.86 4.03
C SER A 553 21.89 21.62 4.85
N LEU A 554 21.29 21.85 6.03
CA LEU A 554 20.82 20.89 7.07
C LEU A 554 21.73 20.65 8.29
N VAL A 555 22.40 21.69 8.79
CA VAL A 555 22.95 21.72 10.17
C VAL A 555 22.33 22.88 10.95
N SER A 556 21.08 22.71 11.40
CA SER A 556 20.35 23.76 12.14
C SER A 556 19.30 23.25 13.14
N LEU A 557 19.42 22.00 13.64
CA LEU A 557 18.35 21.38 14.44
C LEU A 557 18.68 21.07 15.91
N PHE A 558 19.94 21.07 16.36
CA PHE A 558 20.27 20.83 17.79
C PHE A 558 21.45 21.69 18.30
N PRO A 559 21.26 23.00 18.56
CA PRO A 559 22.30 23.85 19.16
C PRO A 559 22.56 23.53 20.63
N ASP A 560 21.49 23.22 21.38
CA ASP A 560 21.53 23.19 22.85
C ASP A 560 22.19 21.94 23.45
N LEU A 561 22.26 20.83 22.70
CA LEU A 561 22.94 19.61 23.15
C LEU A 561 24.46 19.80 23.30
N MET A 562 25.06 20.72 22.54
CA MET A 562 26.50 21.01 22.60
C MET A 562 26.84 22.01 23.71
N ALA A 563 25.88 22.85 24.15
CA ALA A 563 26.08 23.80 25.24
C ALA A 563 26.14 23.10 26.61
N MET A 564 25.46 21.96 26.78
CA MET A 564 25.51 21.15 28.01
C MET A 564 26.88 20.47 28.27
N ALA A 565 27.78 20.45 27.28
CA ALA A 565 29.05 19.73 27.36
C ALA A 565 30.18 20.49 28.09
N GLN A 566 29.97 21.73 28.58
CA GLN A 566 31.05 22.59 29.10
C GLN A 566 30.79 23.28 30.46
N ALA A 567 30.47 22.52 31.51
CA ALA A 567 30.63 23.01 32.90
C ALA A 567 30.85 21.90 33.96
N LYS A 568 32.10 21.73 34.43
CA LYS A 568 32.56 21.04 35.67
C LYS A 568 32.11 19.55 35.85
N ARG A 569 32.97 18.53 35.69
CA ARG A 569 34.10 18.09 36.58
C ARG A 569 33.69 17.93 38.05
N SER A 570 34.05 16.87 38.79
CA SER A 570 34.78 15.59 38.54
C SER A 570 34.68 14.75 39.84
N THR A 571 35.08 13.48 40.02
CA THR A 571 36.05 12.52 39.43
C THR A 571 35.43 11.09 39.52
N GLU A 572 35.95 9.96 39.00
CA GLU A 572 37.02 9.57 38.04
C GLU A 572 36.76 8.13 37.51
N GLY A 573 37.62 7.59 36.63
CA GLY A 573 37.59 6.17 36.21
C GLY A 573 37.82 5.93 34.71
N VAL A 574 39.07 5.62 34.35
CA VAL A 574 39.61 5.29 33.01
C VAL A 574 38.59 4.83 31.93
N MET A 575 38.37 5.67 30.91
CA MET A 575 37.72 5.26 29.66
C MET A 575 38.65 4.37 28.83
N ARG A 576 38.39 3.05 28.83
CA ARG A 576 38.67 2.18 27.68
C ARG A 576 37.39 2.04 26.84
N GLY A 577 37.54 1.73 25.56
CA GLY A 577 36.41 1.61 24.62
C GLY A 577 35.30 0.70 25.17
N LEU A 578 34.07 1.22 25.25
CA LEU A 578 32.92 0.46 25.72
C LEU A 578 32.62 -0.67 24.73
N SER A 579 32.37 -1.87 25.25
CA SER A 579 31.91 -3.01 24.44
C SER A 579 30.62 -2.65 23.69
N ILE A 580 30.47 -3.15 22.47
CA ILE A 580 29.24 -3.03 21.64
C ILE A 580 28.00 -3.46 22.45
N SER A 581 28.11 -4.53 23.25
CA SER A 581 27.03 -5.02 24.11
C SER A 581 26.55 -3.96 25.13
N LEU A 582 27.48 -3.17 25.67
CA LEU A 582 27.20 -2.11 26.65
C LEU A 582 26.67 -0.83 25.96
N GLN A 583 26.89 -0.66 24.66
CA GLN A 583 26.25 0.41 23.88
C GLN A 583 24.80 0.03 23.54
N ALA A 584 24.54 -1.20 23.10
CA ALA A 584 23.19 -1.71 22.87
C ALA A 584 22.32 -1.65 24.14
N GLU A 585 22.90 -1.99 25.29
CA GLU A 585 22.27 -1.87 26.61
C GLU A 585 21.88 -0.43 26.96
N LYS A 586 22.76 0.54 26.74
CA LYS A 586 22.45 1.96 26.97
C LYS A 586 21.31 2.47 26.09
N ILE A 587 21.21 2.01 24.84
CA ILE A 587 20.09 2.36 23.94
C ILE A 587 18.76 1.82 24.48
N LEU A 588 18.74 0.55 24.92
CA LEU A 588 17.53 -0.08 25.47
C LEU A 588 17.11 0.53 26.82
N VAL A 589 18.07 0.87 27.69
CA VAL A 589 17.80 1.55 28.96
C VAL A 589 17.26 2.97 28.73
N ALA A 590 17.82 3.72 27.77
CA ALA A 590 17.28 5.04 27.41
C ALA A 590 15.83 4.93 26.93
N TYR A 591 15.56 4.02 25.98
CA TYR A 591 14.20 3.77 25.48
C TYR A 591 13.23 3.37 26.60
N ALA A 592 13.62 2.45 27.48
CA ALA A 592 12.77 2.00 28.59
C ALA A 592 12.48 3.11 29.61
N ASN A 593 13.45 4.01 29.86
CA ASN A 593 13.27 5.15 30.76
C ASN A 593 12.36 6.25 30.18
N ASP A 594 12.22 6.33 28.85
CA ASP A 594 11.37 7.32 28.19
C ASP A 594 9.87 6.91 28.18
N LEU A 595 9.57 5.61 28.28
CA LEU A 595 8.20 5.06 28.27
C LEU A 595 7.20 5.76 29.22
N PRO A 596 7.52 6.03 30.51
CA PRO A 596 6.58 6.61 31.47
C PRO A 596 6.10 8.02 31.12
N SER A 597 6.86 8.73 30.29
CA SER A 597 6.59 10.12 29.89
C SER A 597 5.41 10.27 28.94
N SER A 598 4.95 9.17 28.32
CA SER A 598 4.13 9.19 27.11
C SER A 598 2.75 8.56 27.22
N ALA A 599 2.45 7.85 28.32
CA ALA A 599 1.28 6.98 28.40
C ALA A 599 0.53 7.02 29.74
N HIS A 600 -0.62 7.67 29.76
CA HIS A 600 -1.68 7.40 30.74
C HIS A 600 -2.82 6.62 30.06
N CYS A 601 -2.90 5.31 30.32
CA CYS A 601 -4.12 4.54 30.09
C CYS A 601 -4.37 3.63 31.30
N ALA A 602 -5.37 3.98 32.11
CA ALA A 602 -5.70 3.29 33.36
C ALA A 602 -6.72 2.15 33.19
N ASP A 603 -7.00 1.73 31.95
CA ASP A 603 -8.00 0.70 31.64
C ASP A 603 -7.57 -0.13 30.41
N SER A 604 -7.21 -1.39 30.64
CA SER A 604 -6.78 -2.33 29.60
C SER A 604 -7.92 -2.74 28.65
N LEU A 605 -9.19 -2.54 29.02
CA LEU A 605 -10.35 -2.83 28.16
C LEU A 605 -10.58 -1.75 27.10
N ARG A 606 -9.99 -0.55 27.24
CA ARG A 606 -10.10 0.54 26.25
C ARG A 606 -9.12 0.45 25.09
N PHE A 607 -8.11 -0.43 25.17
CA PHE A 607 -7.09 -0.55 24.13
C PHE A 607 -7.68 -0.88 22.74
N TRP A 608 -8.85 -1.54 22.71
CA TRP A 608 -9.59 -1.86 21.47
C TRP A 608 -11.09 -1.51 21.56
N GLN A 609 -11.45 -0.32 22.06
CA GLN A 609 -12.79 0.26 21.86
C GLN A 609 -12.81 1.24 20.71
#